data_AF-A0A9X8HH54-F1
#
_entry.id   AF-A0A9X8HH54-F1
#
_cell.length_a   1.000
_cell.length_b   1.000
_cell.length_c   1.000
_cell.angle_alpha   90.00
_cell.angle_beta   90.00
_cell.angle_gamma   90.00
#
_symmetry.space_group_name_H-M   'P 1'
#
loop_
_entity.id
_entity.type
_entity.pdbx_description
1 polymer ?
#
loop_
_entity_poly.entity_id
_entity_poly.type
_entity_poly.pdbx_seq_one_letter_code
_entity_poly.pdbx_strand_id
1 'polypeptide(L)'
;MPQTPAFVDSTHLASSMQWHPQHHHSQSSSDPSCCKLPVHHPPARAADDAVDLEDMARRIDIRRATSMRDLRVRTFATERSAFGFAKLYEVEIENACNYNTLHWKLCVWFGDFRAFYSRVKRIKAPSLKAFRKQASGIMLRGLFGDKALCITRFLRLLFLTLGDVAPTLSVSEAARTLLHLTDDFCQMEYPHDHRALLTIRQMKSVDFASCGKDASDDDDVVAACCICLVDDDSRDVVIPRVILRCGHEFHESCICMWYYSRLNCPVCRQ
;
A
#
# COMPACT_ATOMS: atom_id res chain seq x y z
N MET A 1 35.40 -64.82 0.62
CA MET A 1 36.65 -64.14 1.04
C MET A 1 37.27 -63.47 -0.17
N PRO A 2 38.03 -62.37 -0.05
CA PRO A 2 38.00 -61.29 0.98
C PRO A 2 36.97 -60.21 0.55
N GLN A 3 36.99 -58.92 0.92
CA GLN A 3 37.08 -58.23 2.24
C GLN A 3 36.37 -56.86 2.12
N THR A 4 35.96 -56.26 3.24
CA THR A 4 35.52 -54.85 3.36
C THR A 4 36.65 -53.97 3.93
N PRO A 5 36.63 -52.67 3.61
CA PRO A 5 36.87 -51.63 4.62
C PRO A 5 35.94 -50.41 4.41
N ALA A 6 35.87 -49.40 5.28
CA ALA A 6 35.92 -49.35 6.75
C ALA A 6 35.35 -47.98 7.14
N PHE A 7 34.61 -47.89 8.26
CA PHE A 7 34.07 -46.63 8.75
C PHE A 7 35.17 -45.84 9.49
N VAL A 8 35.34 -44.56 9.17
CA VAL A 8 35.99 -43.60 10.08
C VAL A 8 35.32 -42.24 9.93
N ASP A 9 34.81 -41.72 11.04
CA ASP A 9 34.33 -40.35 11.20
C ASP A 9 35.19 -39.69 12.29
N SER A 10 35.58 -38.44 12.08
CA SER A 10 36.27 -37.61 13.08
C SER A 10 36.24 -36.14 12.67
N THR A 11 35.49 -35.37 13.44
CA THR A 11 35.48 -33.91 13.45
C THR A 11 36.86 -33.33 13.79
N HIS A 12 37.27 -32.22 13.13
CA HIS A 12 37.48 -30.93 13.80
C HIS A 12 38.02 -29.80 12.89
N LEU A 13 37.87 -28.57 13.42
CA LEU A 13 38.68 -27.36 13.17
C LEU A 13 38.49 -26.59 11.84
N ALA A 14 37.67 -25.54 11.95
CA ALA A 14 37.63 -24.42 11.02
C ALA A 14 38.87 -23.51 11.13
N SER A 15 39.28 -22.91 10.02
CA SER A 15 39.97 -21.61 10.00
C SER A 15 39.95 -20.92 8.64
N SER A 16 39.61 -19.63 8.67
CA SER A 16 40.19 -18.56 7.84
C SER A 16 40.20 -18.73 6.31
N MET A 17 39.12 -18.30 5.65
CA MET A 17 39.22 -17.65 4.34
C MET A 17 38.99 -16.14 4.50
N GLN A 18 40.08 -15.37 4.48
CA GLN A 18 40.01 -13.91 4.41
C GLN A 18 39.60 -13.48 3.00
N TRP A 19 38.56 -12.65 2.90
CA TRP A 19 38.17 -12.04 1.63
C TRP A 19 39.01 -10.78 1.38
N HIS A 20 39.65 -10.68 0.22
CA HIS A 20 40.36 -9.48 -0.22
C HIS A 20 39.70 -8.95 -1.51
N PRO A 21 38.96 -7.82 -1.45
CA PRO A 21 38.39 -7.20 -2.64
C PRO A 21 39.50 -6.63 -3.54
N GLN A 22 39.63 -7.14 -4.76
CA GLN A 22 40.48 -6.53 -5.78
C GLN A 22 39.77 -5.31 -6.39
N HIS A 23 40.35 -4.12 -6.21
CA HIS A 23 39.85 -2.89 -6.82
C HIS A 23 40.21 -2.81 -8.31
N HIS A 24 39.28 -3.19 -9.18
CA HIS A 24 39.38 -2.88 -10.60
C HIS A 24 38.92 -1.43 -10.86
N HIS A 25 39.89 -0.52 -11.03
CA HIS A 25 39.63 0.84 -11.50
C HIS A 25 39.13 0.85 -12.95
N SER A 26 37.81 0.94 -13.12
CA SER A 26 37.20 1.29 -14.40
C SER A 26 37.06 2.81 -14.49
N GLN A 27 37.87 3.46 -15.32
CA GLN A 27 37.78 4.90 -15.55
C GLN A 27 36.57 5.21 -16.44
N SER A 28 35.50 5.76 -15.88
CA SER A 28 34.41 6.36 -16.67
C SER A 28 34.72 7.83 -16.93
N SER A 29 34.90 8.21 -18.20
CA SER A 29 35.02 9.60 -18.62
C SER A 29 33.75 10.38 -18.29
N SER A 30 33.84 11.37 -17.40
CA SER A 30 32.73 12.25 -17.06
C SER A 30 32.64 13.42 -18.03
N ASP A 31 31.70 13.34 -18.97
CA ASP A 31 31.31 14.48 -19.81
C ASP A 31 30.45 15.43 -18.95
N PRO A 32 30.85 16.70 -18.70
CA PRO A 32 30.28 17.51 -17.64
C PRO A 32 29.01 18.30 -18.03
N SER A 33 28.51 18.12 -19.26
CA SER A 33 27.48 18.99 -19.88
C SER A 33 26.03 18.52 -19.71
N CYS A 34 25.79 17.30 -19.20
CA CYS A 34 24.43 16.75 -19.07
C CYS A 34 23.93 16.76 -17.61
N CYS A 35 22.91 17.58 -17.36
CA CYS A 35 22.01 17.52 -16.19
C CYS A 35 22.66 17.62 -14.79
N LYS A 36 23.17 18.81 -14.45
CA LYS A 36 23.24 19.29 -13.06
C LYS A 36 22.45 20.59 -12.88
N LEU A 37 21.13 20.51 -13.08
CA LEU A 37 20.24 21.51 -12.49
C LEU A 37 20.40 21.43 -10.96
N PRO A 38 20.63 22.55 -10.25
CA PRO A 38 20.64 22.53 -8.80
C PRO A 38 19.25 22.13 -8.32
N VAL A 39 19.12 20.92 -7.77
CA VAL A 39 17.91 20.56 -7.02
C VAL A 39 17.90 21.43 -5.78
N HIS A 40 17.17 22.54 -5.85
CA HIS A 40 16.91 23.41 -4.72
C HIS A 40 16.15 22.57 -3.70
N HIS A 41 16.86 22.03 -2.70
CA HIS A 41 16.22 21.37 -1.58
C HIS A 41 15.40 22.45 -0.85
N PRO A 42 14.05 22.38 -0.85
CA PRO A 42 13.28 23.26 0.01
C PRO A 42 13.72 22.97 1.45
N PRO A 43 13.85 23.99 2.31
CA PRO A 43 14.31 23.78 3.67
C PRO A 43 13.44 22.71 4.34
N ALA A 44 14.11 21.77 5.02
CA ALA A 44 13.46 20.68 5.71
C ALA A 44 12.33 21.26 6.57
N ARG A 45 11.11 20.74 6.38
CA ARG A 45 9.87 21.18 7.05
C ARG A 45 10.17 21.57 8.51
N ALA A 46 9.97 22.85 8.83
CA ALA A 46 10.30 23.40 10.15
C ALA A 46 9.46 22.68 11.22
N ALA A 47 9.95 22.63 12.46
CA ALA A 47 9.22 22.01 13.56
C ALA A 47 7.83 22.65 13.77
N ASP A 48 7.73 23.95 13.45
CA ASP A 48 6.54 24.78 13.64
C ASP A 48 5.64 24.87 12.40
N ASP A 49 6.02 24.27 11.26
CA ASP A 49 5.14 24.19 10.09
C ASP A 49 3.86 23.40 10.49
N ALA A 50 2.68 24.02 10.43
CA ALA A 50 1.40 23.41 10.81
C ALA A 50 1.07 22.17 9.95
N VAL A 51 0.90 21.00 10.57
CA VAL A 51 0.60 19.75 9.85
C VAL A 51 -0.89 19.73 9.53
N ASP A 52 -1.23 19.77 8.24
CA ASP A 52 -2.58 19.43 7.81
C ASP A 52 -2.83 17.94 8.10
N LEU A 53 -3.75 17.69 9.03
CA LEU A 53 -4.09 16.36 9.52
C LEU A 53 -4.98 15.59 8.53
N GLU A 54 -5.78 16.28 7.72
CA GLU A 54 -6.67 15.68 6.71
C GLU A 54 -5.82 15.19 5.52
N ASP A 55 -4.89 16.01 5.04
CA ASP A 55 -3.91 15.62 4.02
C ASP A 55 -3.04 14.45 4.50
N MET A 56 -2.56 14.50 5.76
CA MET A 56 -1.77 13.41 6.34
C MET A 56 -2.58 12.10 6.44
N ALA A 57 -3.84 12.17 6.90
CA ALA A 57 -4.72 11.01 6.98
C ALA A 57 -4.99 10.41 5.59
N ARG A 58 -5.33 11.26 4.62
CA ARG A 58 -5.61 10.86 3.22
C ARG A 58 -4.42 10.18 2.54
N ARG A 59 -3.19 10.66 2.78
CA ARG A 59 -1.94 10.04 2.31
C ARG A 59 -1.72 8.65 2.91
N ILE A 60 -1.99 8.50 4.21
CA ILE A 60 -1.90 7.22 4.91
C ILE A 60 -2.95 6.24 4.40
N ASP A 61 -4.19 6.69 4.19
CA ASP A 61 -5.27 5.89 3.63
C ASP A 61 -4.91 5.31 2.24
N ILE A 62 -4.33 6.12 1.34
CA ILE A 62 -3.88 5.64 0.02
C ILE A 62 -2.86 4.51 0.16
N ARG A 63 -1.87 4.68 1.04
CA ARG A 63 -0.84 3.66 1.32
C ARG A 63 -1.46 2.39 1.90
N ARG A 64 -2.38 2.52 2.85
CA ARG A 64 -3.10 1.42 3.50
C ARG A 64 -3.96 0.64 2.50
N ALA A 65 -4.77 1.32 1.69
CA ALA A 65 -5.54 0.71 0.60
C ALA A 65 -4.63 -0.03 -0.41
N THR A 66 -3.48 0.55 -0.77
CA THR A 66 -2.47 -0.11 -1.63
C THR A 66 -1.98 -1.43 -1.04
N SER A 67 -1.87 -1.50 0.30
CA SER A 67 -1.40 -2.68 1.02
C SER A 67 -2.35 -3.88 0.94
N MET A 68 -3.61 -3.67 0.54
CA MET A 68 -4.64 -4.72 0.47
C MET A 68 -4.58 -5.57 -0.80
N ARG A 69 -3.82 -5.16 -1.82
CA ARG A 69 -3.75 -5.83 -3.14
C ARG A 69 -3.34 -7.30 -3.05
N ASP A 70 -2.39 -7.60 -2.17
CA ASP A 70 -1.76 -8.92 -2.05
C ASP A 70 -2.33 -9.78 -0.91
N LEU A 71 -3.54 -9.50 -0.42
CA LEU A 71 -4.14 -10.24 0.69
C LEU A 71 -4.84 -11.54 0.25
N ARG A 72 -4.40 -12.66 0.82
CA ARG A 72 -5.09 -13.96 0.73
C ARG A 72 -6.00 -14.14 1.94
N VAL A 73 -7.24 -14.54 1.69
CA VAL A 73 -8.22 -14.85 2.75
C VAL A 73 -8.56 -16.33 2.73
N ARG A 74 -8.58 -16.97 3.90
CA ARG A 74 -9.24 -18.25 4.14
C ARG A 74 -10.30 -18.07 5.24
N THR A 75 -11.32 -18.91 5.25
CA THR A 75 -12.35 -18.89 6.30
C THR A 75 -12.71 -20.31 6.67
N PHE A 76 -12.60 -20.59 7.97
CA PHE A 76 -12.91 -21.87 8.57
C PHE A 76 -14.15 -21.68 9.43
N ALA A 77 -15.10 -22.60 9.31
CA ALA A 77 -16.29 -22.56 10.13
C ALA A 77 -16.00 -23.37 11.40
N THR A 78 -15.98 -22.71 12.56
CA THR A 78 -15.62 -23.37 13.82
C THR A 78 -16.67 -24.42 14.21
N GLU A 79 -16.37 -25.18 15.27
CA GLU A 79 -17.39 -26.00 15.94
C GLU A 79 -18.59 -25.17 16.40
N ARG A 80 -19.71 -25.84 16.67
CA ARG A 80 -20.95 -25.17 17.09
C ARG A 80 -20.71 -24.42 18.39
N SER A 81 -21.26 -23.21 18.48
CA SER A 81 -21.50 -22.57 19.78
C SER A 81 -22.25 -23.55 20.70
N ALA A 82 -21.94 -23.54 22.00
CA ALA A 82 -22.64 -24.33 23.01
C ALA A 82 -24.17 -24.12 22.99
N PHE A 83 -24.63 -22.99 22.44
CA PHE A 83 -26.04 -22.64 22.28
C PHE A 83 -26.65 -22.99 20.90
N GLY A 84 -25.98 -23.83 20.10
CA GLY A 84 -26.56 -24.58 18.96
C GLY A 84 -26.93 -23.81 17.67
N PHE A 85 -27.31 -22.53 17.76
CA PHE A 85 -27.92 -21.79 16.64
C PHE A 85 -26.95 -20.84 15.90
N ALA A 86 -25.94 -20.31 16.60
CA ALA A 86 -24.94 -19.44 15.99
C ALA A 86 -23.67 -20.24 15.63
N LYS A 87 -23.20 -20.07 14.38
CA LYS A 87 -21.90 -20.60 13.94
C LYS A 87 -20.92 -19.44 13.84
N LEU A 88 -19.79 -19.59 14.53
CA LEU A 88 -18.66 -18.66 14.47
C LEU A 88 -17.77 -19.05 13.27
N TYR A 89 -17.12 -18.06 12.67
CA TYR A 89 -16.21 -18.24 11.55
C TYR A 89 -14.88 -17.61 11.90
N GLU A 90 -13.84 -18.40 11.72
CA GLU A 90 -12.45 -17.99 11.86
C GLU A 90 -11.95 -17.56 10.48
N VAL A 91 -11.54 -16.30 10.35
CA VAL A 91 -11.03 -15.73 9.10
C VAL A 91 -9.54 -15.51 9.28
N GLU A 92 -8.76 -16.15 8.41
CA GLU A 92 -7.32 -15.98 8.31
C GLU A 92 -7.00 -15.11 7.10
N ILE A 93 -6.18 -14.09 7.30
CA ILE A 93 -5.73 -13.14 6.28
C ILE A 93 -4.21 -13.19 6.25
N GLU A 94 -3.63 -13.53 5.11
CA GLU A 94 -2.18 -13.59 4.89
C GLU A 94 -1.77 -12.53 3.87
N ASN A 95 -0.67 -11.83 4.10
CA ASN A 95 0.00 -11.10 3.03
C ASN A 95 0.74 -12.10 2.11
N ALA A 96 0.40 -12.11 0.82
CA ALA A 96 0.99 -13.03 -0.16
C ALA A 96 2.35 -12.56 -0.72
N CYS A 97 2.77 -11.34 -0.41
CA CYS A 97 4.04 -10.79 -0.86
C CYS A 97 5.19 -11.29 0.05
N ASN A 98 6.10 -12.08 -0.52
CA ASN A 98 7.18 -12.83 0.16
C ASN A 98 8.16 -12.02 1.04
N TYR A 99 8.00 -10.70 1.14
CA TYR A 99 8.86 -9.80 1.92
C TYR A 99 8.30 -9.46 3.32
N ASN A 100 7.01 -9.71 3.59
CA ASN A 100 6.37 -9.40 4.87
C ASN A 100 5.49 -10.55 5.36
N THR A 101 5.89 -11.20 6.46
CA THR A 101 5.19 -12.36 7.05
C THR A 101 3.99 -11.97 7.93
N LEU A 102 3.21 -10.97 7.52
CA LEU A 102 2.04 -10.55 8.30
C LEU A 102 0.86 -11.50 8.05
N HIS A 103 0.29 -11.97 9.16
CA HIS A 103 -0.87 -12.83 9.22
C HIS A 103 -1.81 -12.31 10.31
N TRP A 104 -3.09 -12.16 9.97
CA TRP A 104 -4.13 -11.70 10.87
C TRP A 104 -5.24 -12.74 10.97
N LYS A 105 -5.86 -12.81 12.14
CA LYS A 105 -6.86 -13.80 12.47
C LYS A 105 -7.99 -13.13 13.24
N LEU A 106 -9.21 -13.17 12.70
CA LEU A 106 -10.40 -12.66 13.37
C LEU A 106 -11.50 -13.73 13.45
N CYS A 107 -12.25 -13.71 14.54
CA CYS A 107 -13.42 -14.56 14.74
C CYS A 107 -14.69 -13.73 14.59
N VAL A 108 -15.59 -14.13 13.69
CA VAL A 108 -16.78 -13.36 13.34
C VAL A 108 -18.04 -14.23 13.23
N TRP A 109 -19.15 -13.75 13.76
CA TRP A 109 -20.46 -14.37 13.54
C TRP A 109 -21.03 -13.93 12.20
N PHE A 110 -21.72 -14.82 11.48
CA PHE A 110 -22.31 -14.46 10.17
C PHE A 110 -23.35 -13.32 10.26
N GLY A 111 -23.94 -13.08 11.44
CA GLY A 111 -24.79 -11.91 11.71
C GLY A 111 -24.02 -10.59 11.60
N ASP A 112 -22.89 -10.48 12.29
CA ASP A 112 -22.04 -9.28 12.30
C ASP A 112 -21.42 -9.03 10.94
N PHE A 113 -20.98 -10.10 10.26
CA PHE A 113 -20.52 -10.01 8.87
C PHE A 113 -21.60 -9.47 7.92
N ARG A 114 -22.88 -9.83 8.12
CA ARG A 114 -24.00 -9.23 7.38
C ARG A 114 -24.25 -7.77 7.77
N ALA A 115 -24.05 -7.39 9.02
CA ALA A 115 -24.16 -5.99 9.46
C ALA A 115 -23.06 -5.12 8.84
N PHE A 116 -21.81 -5.60 8.84
CA PHE A 116 -20.68 -5.02 8.12
C PHE A 116 -20.97 -4.86 6.62
N TYR A 117 -21.36 -5.94 5.95
CA TYR A 117 -21.77 -5.88 4.54
C TYR A 117 -22.91 -4.86 4.30
N SER A 118 -23.86 -4.74 5.23
CA SER A 118 -24.95 -3.75 5.13
C SER A 118 -24.42 -2.31 5.17
N ARG A 119 -23.39 -2.00 5.99
CA ARG A 119 -22.67 -0.70 5.96
C ARG A 119 -22.01 -0.50 4.60
N VAL A 120 -21.20 -1.46 4.14
CA VAL A 120 -20.51 -1.43 2.83
C VAL A 120 -21.48 -1.24 1.66
N LYS A 121 -22.62 -1.94 1.66
CA LYS A 121 -23.67 -1.84 0.61
C LYS A 121 -24.34 -0.46 0.55
N ARG A 122 -24.22 0.40 1.57
CA ARG A 122 -24.76 1.76 1.53
C ARG A 122 -23.87 2.74 0.76
N ILE A 123 -22.56 2.50 0.69
CA ILE A 123 -21.59 3.38 -0.02
C ILE A 123 -21.90 3.38 -1.53
N LYS A 124 -22.35 4.52 -2.07
CA LYS A 124 -22.69 4.69 -3.49
C LYS A 124 -21.63 5.56 -4.17
N ALA A 125 -20.87 4.97 -5.10
CA ALA A 125 -19.97 5.70 -6.00
C ALA A 125 -19.96 5.02 -7.39
N PRO A 126 -19.69 5.75 -8.49
CA PRO A 126 -19.56 5.16 -9.82
C PRO A 126 -18.44 4.09 -9.88
N SER A 127 -17.27 4.39 -9.31
CA SER A 127 -16.13 3.46 -9.20
C SER A 127 -16.48 2.14 -8.50
N LEU A 128 -17.32 2.20 -7.47
CA LEU A 128 -17.73 1.02 -6.68
C LEU A 128 -18.96 0.29 -7.25
N LYS A 129 -19.51 0.70 -8.40
CA LYS A 129 -20.71 0.10 -9.01
C LYS A 129 -20.53 -1.38 -9.34
N ALA A 130 -19.38 -1.74 -9.92
CA ALA A 130 -19.05 -3.13 -10.27
C ALA A 130 -18.90 -4.00 -9.01
N PHE A 131 -18.12 -3.54 -8.03
CA PHE A 131 -17.95 -4.16 -6.72
C PHE A 131 -19.30 -4.45 -6.04
N ARG A 132 -20.17 -3.43 -5.91
CA ARG A 132 -21.50 -3.58 -5.29
C ARG A 132 -22.37 -4.67 -5.94
N LYS A 133 -22.32 -4.78 -7.27
CA LYS A 133 -23.05 -5.81 -8.04
C LYS A 133 -22.53 -7.21 -7.73
N GLN A 134 -21.21 -7.39 -7.78
CA GLN A 134 -20.56 -8.68 -7.48
C GLN A 134 -20.75 -9.09 -6.02
N ALA A 135 -20.50 -8.18 -5.07
CA ALA A 135 -20.70 -8.39 -3.64
C ALA A 135 -22.14 -8.79 -3.29
N SER A 136 -23.14 -8.16 -3.92
CA SER A 136 -24.55 -8.55 -3.77
C SER A 136 -24.80 -9.99 -4.25
N GLY A 137 -24.19 -10.40 -5.36
CA GLY A 137 -24.29 -11.75 -5.89
C GLY A 137 -23.54 -12.81 -5.05
N ILE A 138 -22.51 -12.43 -4.30
CA ILE A 138 -21.83 -13.30 -3.33
C ILE A 138 -22.71 -13.48 -2.09
N MET A 139 -23.16 -12.37 -1.48
CA MET A 139 -23.96 -12.37 -0.25
C MET A 139 -25.34 -13.03 -0.42
N LEU A 140 -25.93 -12.97 -1.62
CA LEU A 140 -27.17 -13.69 -1.92
C LEU A 140 -26.94 -15.21 -1.97
N ARG A 141 -25.82 -15.68 -2.52
CA ARG A 141 -25.48 -17.12 -2.53
C ARG A 141 -25.16 -17.63 -1.13
N GLY A 142 -24.47 -16.83 -0.30
CA GLY A 142 -24.14 -17.18 1.08
C GLY A 142 -25.33 -17.24 2.05
N LEU A 143 -26.51 -16.73 1.67
CA LEU A 143 -27.73 -16.88 2.46
C LEU A 143 -28.24 -18.33 2.48
N PHE A 144 -28.06 -19.05 1.37
CA PHE A 144 -28.61 -20.39 1.13
C PHE A 144 -27.52 -21.47 0.92
N GLY A 145 -26.25 -21.11 1.11
CA GLY A 145 -25.11 -21.98 0.83
C GLY A 145 -24.00 -21.83 1.89
N ASP A 146 -22.77 -22.15 1.49
CA ASP A 146 -21.62 -22.08 2.39
C ASP A 146 -21.28 -20.63 2.79
N LYS A 147 -21.48 -20.34 4.07
CA LYS A 147 -21.21 -19.05 4.72
C LYS A 147 -19.72 -18.75 4.84
N ALA A 148 -18.86 -19.76 5.04
CA ALA A 148 -17.41 -19.57 5.08
C ALA A 148 -16.89 -19.17 3.70
N LEU A 149 -17.31 -19.89 2.66
CA LEU A 149 -16.99 -19.54 1.27
C LEU A 149 -17.54 -18.16 0.87
N CYS A 150 -18.71 -17.77 1.40
CA CYS A 150 -19.26 -16.42 1.21
C CYS A 150 -18.36 -15.34 1.82
N ILE A 151 -17.92 -15.52 3.08
CA ILE A 151 -17.00 -14.59 3.76
C ILE A 151 -15.69 -14.48 2.99
N THR A 152 -15.04 -15.61 2.69
CA THR A 152 -13.78 -15.66 1.91
C THR A 152 -13.91 -14.92 0.57
N ARG A 153 -14.95 -15.21 -0.22
CA ARG A 153 -15.13 -14.60 -1.55
C ARG A 153 -15.39 -13.09 -1.47
N PHE A 154 -16.20 -12.65 -0.50
CA PHE A 154 -16.49 -11.23 -0.33
C PHE A 154 -15.27 -10.45 0.14
N LEU A 155 -14.52 -10.95 1.14
CA LEU A 155 -13.33 -10.25 1.65
C LEU A 155 -12.22 -10.17 0.59
N ARG A 156 -11.97 -11.25 -0.17
CA ARG A 156 -11.05 -11.19 -1.32
C ARG A 156 -11.46 -10.12 -2.34
N LEU A 157 -12.74 -10.09 -2.72
CA LEU A 157 -13.26 -9.07 -3.65
C LEU A 157 -13.11 -7.65 -3.08
N LEU A 158 -13.35 -7.47 -1.78
CA LEU A 158 -13.23 -6.19 -1.09
C LEU A 158 -11.77 -5.70 -1.05
N PHE A 159 -10.82 -6.53 -0.64
CA PHE A 159 -9.39 -6.18 -0.58
C PHE A 159 -8.81 -5.86 -1.97
N LEU A 160 -9.16 -6.67 -2.99
CA LEU A 160 -8.81 -6.37 -4.38
C LEU A 160 -9.40 -5.02 -4.83
N THR A 161 -10.68 -4.78 -4.55
CA THR A 161 -11.33 -3.50 -4.90
C THR A 161 -10.65 -2.31 -4.21
N LEU A 162 -10.31 -2.43 -2.92
CA LEU A 162 -9.60 -1.37 -2.17
C LEU A 162 -8.20 -1.12 -2.74
N GLY A 163 -7.51 -2.18 -3.11
CA GLY A 163 -6.27 -2.11 -3.87
C GLY A 163 -6.41 -1.37 -5.20
N ASP A 164 -7.43 -1.69 -5.99
CA ASP A 164 -7.69 -1.08 -7.31
C ASP A 164 -8.06 0.40 -7.18
N VAL A 165 -8.92 0.77 -6.21
CA VAL A 165 -9.33 2.17 -6.00
C VAL A 165 -8.33 2.99 -5.19
N ALA A 166 -7.24 2.41 -4.70
CA ALA A 166 -6.16 3.10 -3.96
C ALA A 166 -5.74 4.47 -4.56
N PRO A 167 -5.52 4.62 -5.90
CA PRO A 167 -5.12 5.89 -6.49
C PRO A 167 -6.17 7.01 -6.35
N THR A 168 -7.44 6.65 -6.10
CA THR A 168 -8.59 7.55 -6.06
C THR A 168 -8.95 8.04 -4.65
N LEU A 169 -8.33 7.50 -3.58
CA LEU A 169 -8.65 7.91 -2.20
C LEU A 169 -8.28 9.38 -1.92
N SER A 170 -7.39 9.98 -2.71
CA SER A 170 -7.10 11.43 -2.67
C SER A 170 -8.30 12.31 -3.02
N VAL A 171 -9.29 11.79 -3.76
CA VAL A 171 -10.45 12.55 -4.26
C VAL A 171 -11.81 11.89 -3.97
N SER A 172 -11.83 10.61 -3.60
CA SER A 172 -13.06 9.83 -3.38
C SER A 172 -13.28 9.53 -1.90
N GLU A 173 -14.13 10.33 -1.26
CA GLU A 173 -14.61 10.08 0.11
C GLU A 173 -15.23 8.68 0.24
N ALA A 174 -16.03 8.25 -0.74
CA ALA A 174 -16.64 6.92 -0.76
C ALA A 174 -15.61 5.76 -0.74
N ALA A 175 -14.43 5.96 -1.35
CA ALA A 175 -13.35 4.98 -1.28
C ALA A 175 -12.66 4.99 0.10
N ARG A 176 -12.47 6.17 0.71
CA ARG A 176 -11.97 6.31 2.09
C ARG A 176 -12.93 5.67 3.11
N THR A 177 -14.24 5.91 3.00
CA THR A 177 -15.25 5.25 3.83
C THR A 177 -15.21 3.72 3.67
N LEU A 178 -14.97 3.20 2.46
CA LEU A 178 -14.84 1.76 2.24
C LEU A 178 -13.61 1.20 2.96
N LEU A 179 -12.47 1.91 2.92
CA LEU A 179 -11.26 1.55 3.64
C LEU A 179 -11.52 1.53 5.15
N HIS A 180 -11.98 2.65 5.73
CA HIS A 180 -12.18 2.77 7.19
C HIS A 180 -13.17 1.73 7.74
N LEU A 181 -14.27 1.46 7.03
CA LEU A 181 -15.18 0.37 7.41
C LEU A 181 -14.52 -1.01 7.39
N THR A 182 -13.56 -1.22 6.50
CA THR A 182 -12.83 -2.49 6.36
C THR A 182 -11.77 -2.62 7.45
N ASP A 183 -11.09 -1.53 7.80
CA ASP A 183 -10.11 -1.47 8.89
C ASP A 183 -10.78 -1.67 10.25
N ASP A 184 -11.91 -0.99 10.52
CA ASP A 184 -12.77 -1.21 11.70
C ASP A 184 -13.14 -2.69 11.88
N PHE A 185 -13.47 -3.36 10.77
CA PHE A 185 -13.99 -4.73 10.78
C PHE A 185 -12.88 -5.79 10.86
N CYS A 186 -11.77 -5.59 10.16
CA CYS A 186 -10.67 -6.55 10.05
C CYS A 186 -9.57 -6.33 11.09
N GLN A 187 -9.51 -5.14 11.72
CA GLN A 187 -8.45 -4.71 12.65
C GLN A 187 -7.05 -4.91 12.06
N MET A 188 -6.86 -4.42 10.82
CA MET A 188 -5.63 -4.63 10.07
C MET A 188 -4.47 -3.82 10.65
N GLU A 189 -3.34 -4.48 10.90
CA GLU A 189 -2.06 -3.81 11.05
C GLU A 189 -1.41 -3.61 9.68
N TYR A 190 -0.52 -2.63 9.55
CA TYR A 190 0.11 -2.30 8.27
C TYR A 190 1.65 -2.41 8.36
N PRO A 191 2.33 -3.01 7.37
CA PRO A 191 3.79 -3.11 7.37
C PRO A 191 4.42 -1.71 7.49
N HIS A 192 5.36 -1.55 8.42
CA HIS A 192 6.12 -0.31 8.64
C HIS A 192 5.28 0.97 8.88
N ASP A 193 4.02 0.86 9.33
CA ASP A 193 3.09 2.01 9.34
C ASP A 193 3.60 3.21 10.15
N HIS A 194 4.20 2.97 11.32
CA HIS A 194 4.84 4.03 12.13
C HIS A 194 5.95 4.78 11.35
N ARG A 195 6.79 4.07 10.59
CA ARG A 195 7.84 4.71 9.78
C ARG A 195 7.22 5.46 8.59
N ALA A 196 6.15 4.92 8.00
CA ALA A 196 5.42 5.58 6.92
C ALA A 196 4.75 6.87 7.40
N LEU A 197 4.08 6.85 8.56
CA LEU A 197 3.53 8.02 9.25
C LEU A 197 4.58 9.12 9.45
N LEU A 198 5.75 8.76 10.00
CA LEU A 198 6.85 9.70 10.19
C LEU A 198 7.40 10.27 8.87
N THR A 199 7.35 9.52 7.77
CA THR A 199 7.81 10.00 6.45
C THR A 199 6.76 10.85 5.74
N ILE A 200 5.48 10.45 5.80
CA ILE A 200 4.35 11.14 5.17
C ILE A 200 4.07 12.49 5.83
N ARG A 201 4.20 12.58 7.17
CA ARG A 201 4.11 13.85 7.93
C ARG A 201 5.10 14.93 7.44
N GLN A 202 6.15 14.53 6.73
CA GLN A 202 7.19 15.45 6.24
C GLN A 202 6.91 16.02 4.85
N MET A 203 5.93 15.48 4.12
CA MET A 203 5.50 15.98 2.82
C MET A 203 4.86 17.37 2.96
N LYS A 204 5.00 18.20 1.93
CA LYS A 204 4.29 19.48 1.78
C LYS A 204 3.32 19.38 0.60
N SER A 205 2.11 19.89 0.78
CA SER A 205 1.10 19.99 -0.28
C SER A 205 1.48 21.14 -1.23
N VAL A 206 1.08 21.04 -2.50
CA VAL A 206 1.31 22.10 -3.50
C VAL A 206 -0.03 22.72 -3.87
N ASP A 207 -0.19 24.01 -3.57
CA ASP A 207 -1.39 24.77 -3.90
C ASP A 207 -1.35 25.25 -5.35
N PHE A 208 -2.20 24.67 -6.21
CA PHE A 208 -2.31 24.98 -7.64
C PHE A 208 -2.54 26.49 -7.93
N ALA A 209 -3.10 27.22 -6.97
CA ALA A 209 -3.34 28.66 -7.06
C ALA A 209 -2.06 29.53 -7.18
N SER A 210 -0.87 28.96 -6.94
CA SER A 210 0.41 29.70 -6.96
C SER A 210 1.15 29.68 -8.30
N CYS A 211 0.78 28.82 -9.25
CA CYS A 211 1.40 28.73 -10.60
C CYS A 211 0.78 29.75 -11.60
N GLY A 212 0.35 30.92 -11.10
CA GLY A 212 -0.60 31.81 -11.77
C GLY A 212 -0.20 33.28 -11.82
N LYS A 213 1.11 33.58 -11.84
CA LYS A 213 1.75 34.85 -12.23
C LYS A 213 3.26 34.75 -12.00
N ASP A 214 3.99 34.45 -13.07
CA ASP A 214 5.16 35.22 -13.51
C ASP A 214 5.54 34.71 -14.90
N ALA A 215 5.16 35.46 -15.93
CA ALA A 215 5.41 35.07 -17.31
C ALA A 215 6.86 35.41 -17.70
N SER A 216 7.76 34.42 -17.58
CA SER A 216 9.03 34.39 -18.30
C SER A 216 9.03 33.22 -19.26
N ASP A 217 9.22 33.54 -20.54
CA ASP A 217 9.13 32.65 -21.70
C ASP A 217 10.37 31.75 -21.80
N ASP A 218 10.41 30.66 -21.01
CA ASP A 218 11.42 29.60 -21.12
C ASP A 218 10.88 28.27 -20.54
N ASP A 219 10.44 27.36 -21.42
CA ASP A 219 10.11 25.94 -21.20
C ASP A 219 9.61 25.56 -19.79
N ASP A 220 8.43 26.07 -19.41
CA ASP A 220 7.81 25.84 -18.09
C ASP A 220 7.22 24.42 -17.99
N VAL A 221 8.11 23.44 -17.89
CA VAL A 221 7.77 22.01 -17.80
C VAL A 221 7.03 21.76 -16.48
N VAL A 222 5.69 21.84 -16.52
CA VAL A 222 4.79 21.38 -15.45
C VAL A 222 5.21 19.96 -15.08
N ALA A 223 5.93 19.80 -13.96
CA ALA A 223 6.81 18.66 -13.77
C ALA A 223 6.01 17.34 -13.82
N ALA A 224 6.13 16.59 -14.92
CA ALA A 224 5.35 15.37 -15.13
C ALA A 224 5.68 14.35 -14.04
N CYS A 225 4.66 13.76 -13.40
CA CYS A 225 4.90 12.85 -12.29
C CYS A 225 5.56 11.56 -12.78
N CYS A 226 6.86 11.41 -12.54
CA CYS A 226 7.67 10.31 -13.08
C CYS A 226 7.28 8.89 -12.60
N ILE A 227 6.34 8.78 -11.64
CA ILE A 227 5.77 7.50 -11.19
C ILE A 227 4.69 7.01 -12.17
N CYS A 228 3.83 7.91 -12.67
CA CYS A 228 2.73 7.53 -13.56
C CYS A 228 2.96 7.90 -15.03
N LEU A 229 3.83 8.87 -15.33
CA LEU A 229 4.10 9.36 -16.69
C LEU A 229 2.84 9.87 -17.41
N VAL A 230 1.89 10.43 -16.65
CA VAL A 230 0.62 10.96 -17.14
C VAL A 230 0.56 12.45 -16.81
N ASP A 231 0.44 13.26 -17.86
CA ASP A 231 0.32 14.71 -17.78
C ASP A 231 -1.01 15.13 -17.13
N ASP A 232 -1.02 16.24 -16.39
CA ASP A 232 -2.20 16.67 -15.62
C ASP A 232 -3.39 17.02 -16.53
N ASP A 233 -3.14 17.61 -17.69
CA ASP A 233 -4.16 17.98 -18.70
C ASP A 233 -4.93 16.77 -19.27
N SER A 234 -4.42 15.55 -19.11
CA SER A 234 -5.08 14.32 -19.58
C SER A 234 -6.12 13.76 -18.59
N ARG A 235 -6.34 14.41 -17.44
CA ARG A 235 -7.19 13.92 -16.35
C ARG A 235 -8.45 14.77 -16.16
N ASP A 236 -9.61 14.12 -16.18
CA ASP A 236 -10.91 14.74 -15.85
C ASP A 236 -11.00 15.30 -14.41
N VAL A 237 -10.05 14.96 -13.53
CA VAL A 237 -10.02 15.32 -12.11
C VAL A 237 -8.61 15.71 -11.71
N VAL A 238 -8.46 16.92 -11.16
CA VAL A 238 -7.22 17.42 -10.56
C VAL A 238 -6.82 16.53 -9.38
N ILE A 239 -5.59 16.00 -9.42
CA ILE A 239 -5.03 15.18 -8.34
C ILE A 239 -4.12 16.06 -7.48
N PRO A 240 -4.23 16.06 -6.14
CA PRO A 240 -3.32 16.80 -5.27
C PRO A 240 -1.86 16.44 -5.54
N ARG A 241 -0.97 17.44 -5.54
CA ARG A 241 0.48 17.28 -5.75
C ARG A 241 1.23 17.57 -4.45
N VAL A 242 2.36 16.89 -4.25
CA VAL A 242 3.13 16.93 -3.00
C VAL A 242 4.63 16.95 -3.25
N ILE A 243 5.33 17.76 -2.47
CA ILE A 243 6.80 17.87 -2.47
C ILE A 243 7.37 17.09 -1.28
N LEU A 244 8.38 16.26 -1.55
CA LEU A 244 9.16 15.54 -0.55
C LEU A 244 10.24 16.44 0.06
N ARG A 245 10.82 16.06 1.21
CA ARG A 245 11.94 16.79 1.84
C ARG A 245 13.15 17.01 0.93
N CYS A 246 13.37 16.14 -0.04
CA CYS A 246 14.45 16.28 -1.03
C CYS A 246 14.13 17.26 -2.17
N GLY A 247 12.94 17.84 -2.22
CA GLY A 247 12.49 18.78 -3.25
C GLY A 247 11.77 18.15 -4.45
N HIS A 248 11.79 16.82 -4.59
CA HIS A 248 11.09 16.14 -5.69
C HIS A 248 9.57 16.12 -5.46
N GLU A 249 8.83 16.35 -6.55
CA GLU A 249 7.37 16.49 -6.56
C GLU A 249 6.68 15.32 -7.26
N PHE A 250 5.50 14.93 -6.75
CA PHE A 250 4.70 13.83 -7.27
C PHE A 250 3.20 14.09 -7.07
N HIS A 251 2.34 13.38 -7.81
CA HIS A 251 0.95 13.21 -7.38
C HIS A 251 0.92 12.52 -6.01
N GLU A 252 0.09 13.03 -5.11
CA GLU A 252 -0.10 12.52 -3.75
C GLU A 252 -0.37 11.01 -3.75
N SER A 253 -1.26 10.57 -4.64
CA SER A 253 -1.62 9.16 -4.74
C SER A 253 -0.48 8.29 -5.24
N CYS A 254 0.28 8.76 -6.24
CA CYS A 254 1.40 8.00 -6.81
C CYS A 254 2.52 7.77 -5.79
N ILE A 255 2.92 8.80 -5.02
CA ILE A 255 3.99 8.64 -4.02
C ILE A 255 3.53 7.84 -2.79
N CYS A 256 2.27 7.98 -2.37
CA CYS A 256 1.73 7.18 -1.26
C CYS A 256 1.58 5.69 -1.62
N MET A 257 1.26 5.39 -2.89
CA MET A 257 1.32 4.02 -3.42
C MET A 257 2.75 3.47 -3.45
N TRP A 258 3.74 4.26 -3.90
CA TRP A 258 5.16 3.87 -3.86
C TRP A 258 5.61 3.52 -2.43
N TYR A 259 5.16 4.31 -1.44
CA TYR A 259 5.44 4.13 -0.02
C TYR A 259 4.81 2.88 0.63
N TYR A 260 3.97 2.12 -0.09
CA TYR A 260 3.65 0.75 0.31
C TYR A 260 4.93 -0.10 0.40
N SER A 261 5.76 -0.05 -0.66
CA SER A 261 6.92 -0.94 -0.83
C SER A 261 8.26 -0.28 -0.48
N ARG A 262 8.39 1.04 -0.67
CA ARG A 262 9.66 1.76 -0.52
C ARG A 262 9.43 3.14 0.10
N LEU A 263 9.93 3.34 1.32
CA LEU A 263 9.86 4.62 2.04
C LEU A 263 11.06 5.52 1.71
N ASN A 264 11.28 5.77 0.42
CA ASN A 264 12.32 6.67 -0.11
C ASN A 264 11.86 7.34 -1.41
N CYS A 265 12.49 8.44 -1.79
CA CYS A 265 12.18 9.17 -3.03
C CYS A 265 12.44 8.30 -4.28
N PRO A 266 11.49 8.17 -5.23
CA PRO A 266 11.72 7.47 -6.49
C PRO A 266 12.91 7.98 -7.31
N VAL A 267 13.20 9.28 -7.22
CA VAL A 267 14.27 9.96 -7.99
C VAL A 267 15.62 9.83 -7.27
N CYS A 268 15.80 10.49 -6.12
CA CYS A 268 17.11 10.54 -5.44
C CYS A 268 17.36 9.39 -4.45
N ARG A 269 16.37 8.52 -4.19
CA ARG A 269 16.46 7.32 -3.32
C ARG A 269 16.80 7.56 -1.85
N GLN A 270 16.80 8.82 -1.41
CA GLN A 270 16.84 9.27 -0.01
C GLN A 270 15.49 9.03 0.68
#